data_AF-A0A3D4EQG0-F1
#
_entry.id   AF-A0A3D4EQG0-F1
#
_cell.length_a   1.000
_cell.length_b   1.000
_cell.length_c   1.000
_cell.angle_alpha   90.00
_cell.angle_beta   90.00
_cell.angle_gamma   90.00
#
_symmetry.space_group_name_H-M   'P 1'
#
loop_
_entity.id
_entity.type
_entity.pdbx_description
1 polymer ?
#
loop_
_entity_poly.entity_id
_entity_poly.type
_entity_poly.pdbx_seq_one_letter_code
_entity_poly.pdbx_strand_id
1 'polypeptide(L)'
;MPLDSTKYINNDKIFHHPAKVLFGSRAFDLEVFTDFEKKLIGEVSLFFRTDSQPRYREVSFPPDSRRFLYRYNPQTNPARYITYFFTVELKSGEVYATPVDSSGLLSPITKKLVDPIKYYKERAEGKR
;
A
#
# COMPACT_ATOMS: atom_id res chain seq x y z
N MET A 1 -17.85 28.22 1.51
CA MET A 1 -16.39 28.02 1.56
C MET A 1 -16.13 26.57 1.17
N PRO A 2 -15.33 26.26 0.14
CA PRO A 2 -15.02 24.88 -0.19
C PRO A 2 -14.03 24.33 0.84
N LEU A 3 -14.26 23.09 1.25
CA LEU A 3 -13.43 22.34 2.18
C LEU A 3 -12.00 22.25 1.62
N ASP A 4 -11.04 22.71 2.42
CA ASP A 4 -9.62 22.81 2.08
C ASP A 4 -9.06 21.45 1.66
N SER A 5 -8.20 21.48 0.64
CA SER A 5 -7.57 20.32 0.03
C SER A 5 -6.94 19.39 1.07
N THR A 6 -7.31 18.10 1.06
CA THR A 6 -6.77 17.09 1.98
C THR A 6 -5.28 16.89 1.72
N LYS A 7 -4.45 17.67 2.43
CA LYS A 7 -2.99 17.53 2.44
C LYS A 7 -2.62 16.56 3.55
N TYR A 8 -2.01 15.44 3.17
CA TYR A 8 -1.46 14.47 4.08
C TYR A 8 -0.01 14.85 4.41
N ILE A 9 0.36 14.80 5.69
CA ILE A 9 1.72 15.10 6.15
C ILE A 9 2.60 13.88 5.86
N ASN A 10 3.63 14.03 5.02
CA ASN A 10 4.70 13.02 4.96
C ASN A 10 5.34 12.94 6.33
N ASN A 11 5.24 11.79 6.97
CA ASN A 11 5.63 11.62 8.36
C ASN A 11 6.57 10.41 8.45
N ASP A 12 7.77 10.64 8.98
CA ASP A 12 8.78 9.61 9.22
C ASP A 12 8.28 8.48 10.14
N LYS A 13 7.13 8.69 10.81
CA LYS A 13 6.46 7.69 11.63
C LYS A 13 5.65 6.66 10.83
N ILE A 14 5.44 6.81 9.52
CA ILE A 14 4.79 5.78 8.70
C ILE A 14 5.74 5.34 7.59
N PHE A 15 6.13 4.08 7.66
CA PHE A 15 7.14 3.54 6.76
C PHE A 15 6.57 2.41 5.91
N HIS A 16 6.65 2.58 4.59
CA HIS A 16 6.34 1.55 3.61
C HIS A 16 7.45 1.48 2.57
N HIS A 17 8.01 0.29 2.36
CA HIS A 17 8.94 0.03 1.26
C HIS A 17 8.28 -0.91 0.24
N PRO A 18 7.81 -0.40 -0.91
CA PRO A 18 7.16 -1.26 -1.90
C PRO A 18 8.15 -2.27 -2.46
N ALA A 19 7.70 -3.52 -2.60
CA ALA A 19 8.47 -4.53 -3.32
C ALA A 19 8.83 -4.02 -4.72
N LYS A 20 10.09 -4.27 -5.13
CA LYS A 20 10.55 -3.87 -6.47
C LYS A 20 9.67 -4.49 -7.55
N VAL A 21 9.31 -5.76 -7.38
CA VAL A 21 8.50 -6.55 -8.31
C VAL A 21 7.49 -7.42 -7.54
N LEU A 22 6.29 -7.53 -8.09
CA LEU A 22 5.23 -8.41 -7.62
C LEU A 22 4.96 -9.46 -8.70
N PHE A 23 4.93 -10.74 -8.33
CA PHE A 23 4.70 -11.83 -9.26
C PHE A 23 3.23 -12.26 -9.25
N GLY A 24 2.66 -12.50 -10.43
CA GLY A 24 1.27 -13.00 -10.55
C GLY A 24 1.12 -14.48 -10.20
N SER A 25 2.21 -15.21 -9.99
CA SER A 25 2.20 -16.67 -9.77
C SER A 25 2.24 -17.09 -8.29
N ARG A 26 2.37 -16.14 -7.35
CA ARG A 26 2.50 -16.42 -5.92
C ARG A 26 1.96 -15.27 -5.07
N ALA A 27 1.50 -15.60 -3.87
CA ALA A 27 1.11 -14.59 -2.90
C ALA A 27 2.29 -13.72 -2.47
N PHE A 28 2.00 -12.46 -2.18
CA PHE A 28 2.95 -11.45 -1.73
C PHE A 28 2.32 -10.58 -0.65
N ASP A 29 3.17 -9.93 0.13
CA ASP A 29 2.75 -9.14 1.27
C ASP A 29 2.82 -7.66 0.94
N LEU A 30 1.76 -6.93 1.30
CA LEU A 30 1.72 -5.48 1.37
C LEU A 30 1.82 -5.10 2.85
N GLU A 31 2.80 -4.28 3.19
CA GLU A 31 3.19 -4.07 4.58
C GLU A 31 3.43 -2.60 4.89
N VAL A 32 2.97 -2.14 6.05
CA VAL A 32 3.28 -0.81 6.57
C VAL A 32 3.73 -0.91 8.02
N PHE A 33 4.68 -0.06 8.40
CA PHE A 33 5.12 0.12 9.77
C PHE A 33 4.68 1.48 10.28
N THR A 34 4.45 1.55 11.59
CA THR A 34 4.18 2.79 12.28
C THR A 34 5.00 2.93 13.56
N ASP A 35 5.47 4.15 13.84
CA ASP A 35 6.12 4.51 15.10
C ASP A 35 5.24 5.40 15.99
N PHE A 36 3.94 5.52 15.68
CA PHE A 36 2.99 6.08 16.62
C PHE A 36 2.84 5.19 17.86
N GLU A 37 2.66 5.81 19.03
CA GLU A 37 2.33 5.05 20.24
C GLU A 37 1.00 4.30 20.04
N LYS A 38 0.99 2.99 20.29
CA LYS A 38 -0.19 2.12 20.06
C LYS A 38 -1.48 2.67 20.69
N LYS A 39 -1.38 3.30 21.87
CA LYS A 39 -2.53 3.89 22.57
C LYS A 39 -3.18 5.06 21.83
N LEU A 40 -2.43 5.74 20.95
CA LEU A 40 -2.87 6.89 20.16
C LEU A 40 -3.48 6.47 18.82
N ILE A 41 -3.16 5.28 18.32
CA ILE A 41 -3.68 4.78 17.04
C ILE A 41 -5.17 4.46 17.22
N GLY A 42 -6.00 5.02 16.34
CA GLY A 42 -7.40 4.65 16.16
C GLY A 42 -7.50 3.49 15.20
N GLU A 43 -7.04 3.68 13.97
CA GLU A 43 -7.10 2.70 12.89
C GLU A 43 -5.86 2.75 12.00
N VAL A 44 -5.49 1.59 11.45
CA VAL A 44 -4.54 1.50 10.35
C VAL A 44 -5.24 0.75 9.24
N SER A 45 -5.21 1.30 8.03
CA SER A 45 -5.92 0.72 6.89
C SER A 45 -5.04 0.62 5.66
N LEU A 46 -5.25 -0.46 4.89
CA LEU A 46 -4.79 -0.61 3.52
C LEU A 46 -5.98 -0.36 2.59
N PHE A 47 -5.82 0.56 1.66
CA PHE A 47 -6.75 0.72 0.54
C PHE A 47 -6.12 0.16 -0.71
N PHE A 48 -6.79 -0.78 -1.39
CA PHE A 48 -6.29 -1.31 -2.66
C PHE A 48 -7.39 -1.56 -3.68
N ARG A 49 -7.00 -1.55 -4.96
CA ARG A 49 -7.84 -1.92 -6.10
C ARG A 49 -7.03 -2.68 -7.15
N THR A 50 -7.72 -3.38 -8.03
CA THR A 50 -7.13 -4.13 -9.15
C THR A 50 -7.87 -3.82 -10.45
N ASP A 51 -7.41 -4.36 -11.58
CA ASP A 51 -8.16 -4.30 -12.83
C ASP A 51 -9.46 -5.12 -12.80
N SER A 52 -9.50 -6.19 -12.03
CA SER A 52 -10.70 -7.00 -11.80
C SER A 52 -11.68 -6.38 -10.79
N GLN A 53 -11.19 -5.49 -9.91
CA GLN A 53 -11.97 -4.80 -8.88
C GLN A 53 -11.55 -3.32 -8.84
N PRO A 54 -12.16 -2.46 -9.68
CA PRO A 54 -11.65 -1.11 -9.95
C PRO A 54 -11.93 -0.08 -8.85
N ARG A 55 -12.81 -0.41 -7.89
CA ARG A 55 -13.07 0.42 -6.70
C ARG A 55 -12.10 0.04 -5.60
N TYR A 56 -11.61 1.04 -4.86
CA TYR A 56 -10.81 0.79 -3.66
C TYR A 56 -11.62 0.00 -2.63
N ARG A 57 -10.98 -1.01 -2.07
CA ARG A 57 -11.44 -1.77 -0.92
C ARG A 57 -10.52 -1.48 0.24
N GLU A 58 -11.11 -1.41 1.42
CA GLU A 58 -10.39 -1.22 2.67
C GLU A 58 -10.12 -2.55 3.36
N VAL A 59 -8.94 -2.64 3.98
CA VAL A 59 -8.57 -3.66 4.94
C VAL A 59 -8.07 -2.95 6.19
N SER A 60 -8.89 -2.99 7.23
CA SER A 60 -8.53 -2.49 8.56
C SER A 60 -7.61 -3.48 9.26
N PHE A 61 -6.60 -2.97 9.97
CA PHE A 61 -5.70 -3.75 10.79
C PHE A 61 -5.95 -3.52 12.30
N PRO A 62 -5.79 -4.54 13.15
CA PRO A 62 -5.82 -4.36 14.60
C PRO A 62 -4.70 -3.39 15.06
N PRO A 63 -4.96 -2.39 15.92
CA PRO A 63 -4.00 -1.34 16.29
C PRO A 63 -2.93 -1.77 17.31
N ASP A 64 -2.84 -3.07 17.63
CA ASP A 64 -1.97 -3.62 18.67
C ASP A 64 -0.57 -4.00 18.16
N SER A 65 -0.27 -3.74 16.89
CA SER A 65 1.03 -3.99 16.26
C SER A 65 1.78 -2.68 15.91
N ARG A 66 3.04 -2.81 15.53
CA ARG A 66 3.81 -1.75 14.83
C ARG A 66 4.03 -2.06 13.35
N ARG A 67 3.68 -3.28 12.94
CA ARG A 67 3.86 -3.85 11.60
C ARG A 67 2.53 -4.45 11.19
N PHE A 68 1.97 -3.96 10.10
CA PHE A 68 0.68 -4.39 9.58
C PHE A 68 0.86 -4.98 8.20
N LEU A 69 0.35 -6.19 8.00
CA LEU A 69 0.66 -7.02 6.84
C LEU A 69 -0.62 -7.56 6.25
N TYR A 70 -0.82 -7.31 4.96
CA TYR A 70 -1.87 -7.93 4.17
C TYR A 70 -1.26 -8.82 3.10
N ARG A 71 -1.62 -10.11 3.12
CA ARG A 71 -1.15 -11.08 2.13
C ARG A 71 -2.14 -11.19 0.98
N TYR A 72 -1.79 -10.64 -0.18
CA TYR A 72 -2.57 -10.77 -1.40
C TYR A 72 -2.16 -12.04 -2.16
N ASN A 73 -3.15 -12.82 -2.60
CA ASN A 73 -2.91 -14.01 -3.41
C ASN A 73 -3.52 -13.85 -4.82
N PRO A 74 -2.68 -13.61 -5.86
CA PRO A 74 -3.15 -13.50 -7.24
C PRO A 74 -3.76 -14.79 -7.79
N GLN A 75 -3.48 -15.96 -7.20
CA GLN A 75 -4.06 -17.22 -7.65
C GLN A 75 -5.53 -17.36 -7.24
N THR A 76 -5.92 -16.77 -6.09
CA THR A 76 -7.32 -16.76 -5.64
C THR A 76 -8.06 -15.51 -6.08
N ASN A 77 -7.35 -14.40 -6.27
CA ASN A 77 -7.88 -13.14 -6.77
C ASN A 77 -7.05 -12.68 -7.97
N PRO A 78 -7.31 -13.16 -9.20
CA PRO A 78 -6.53 -12.79 -10.37
C PRO A 78 -6.59 -11.29 -10.70
N ALA A 79 -5.43 -10.73 -11.06
CA ALA A 79 -5.27 -9.34 -11.48
C ALA A 79 -4.02 -9.18 -12.37
N ARG A 80 -4.02 -8.15 -13.22
CA ARG A 80 -2.85 -7.71 -14.01
C ARG A 80 -2.04 -6.64 -13.28
N TYR A 81 -2.68 -5.84 -12.43
CA TYR A 81 -2.03 -4.86 -11.59
C TYR A 81 -2.78 -4.69 -10.28
N ILE A 82 -2.07 -4.13 -9.29
CA ILE A 82 -2.64 -3.67 -8.03
C ILE A 82 -2.23 -2.22 -7.82
N THR A 83 -3.19 -1.39 -7.39
CA THR A 83 -2.95 -0.02 -6.93
C THR A 83 -3.32 0.07 -5.47
N TYR A 84 -2.45 0.63 -4.62
CA TYR A 84 -2.70 0.67 -3.18
C TYR A 84 -2.01 1.84 -2.46
N PHE A 85 -2.49 2.14 -1.26
CA PHE A 85 -1.89 3.06 -0.29
C PHE A 85 -2.32 2.66 1.13
N PHE A 86 -1.63 3.19 2.14
CA PHE A 86 -1.96 2.97 3.54
C PHE A 86 -2.37 4.28 4.22
N THR A 87 -3.18 4.17 5.26
CA THR A 87 -3.49 5.27 6.19
C THR A 87 -3.27 4.83 7.64
N VAL A 88 -2.97 5.80 8.49
CA VAL A 88 -3.01 5.68 9.95
C VAL A 88 -3.84 6.84 10.48
N GLU A 89 -4.95 6.52 11.12
CA GLU A 89 -5.80 7.47 11.83
C GLU A 89 -5.47 7.42 13.33
N LEU A 90 -5.22 8.58 13.93
CA LEU A 90 -5.06 8.72 15.37
C LEU A 90 -6.42 8.95 16.03
N LYS A 91 -6.55 8.56 17.30
CA LYS A 91 -7.76 8.79 18.10
C LYS A 91 -8.14 10.27 18.25
N SER A 92 -7.19 11.17 18.02
CA SER A 92 -7.39 12.62 18.00
C SER A 92 -7.99 13.13 16.68
N GLY A 93 -8.09 12.28 15.65
CA GLY A 93 -8.69 12.58 14.35
C GLY A 93 -7.69 12.93 13.24
N GLU A 94 -6.40 13.08 13.55
CA GLU A 94 -5.39 13.23 12.50
C GLU A 94 -5.25 11.96 11.65
N VAL A 95 -5.26 12.13 10.34
CA VAL A 95 -5.05 11.05 9.36
C VAL A 95 -3.75 11.29 8.61
N TYR A 96 -2.90 10.29 8.63
CA TYR A 96 -1.65 10.25 7.88
C TYR A 96 -1.76 9.16 6.81
N ALA A 97 -1.06 9.34 5.69
CA ALA A 97 -1.10 8.40 4.58
C ALA A 97 0.29 8.15 4.01
N THR A 98 0.49 6.97 3.40
CA THR A 98 1.71 6.69 2.64
C THR A 98 1.43 5.86 1.37
N PRO A 99 2.10 6.16 0.25
CA PRO A 99 2.97 7.32 0.07
C PRO A 99 2.19 8.58 -0.31
N VAL A 100 2.79 9.71 0.02
CA VAL A 100 2.35 11.04 -0.38
C VAL A 100 3.46 11.66 -1.23
N ASP A 101 3.10 12.49 -2.21
CA ASP A 101 4.08 13.20 -3.03
C ASP A 101 4.68 14.41 -2.31
N SER A 102 5.58 15.13 -2.98
CA SER A 102 6.25 16.30 -2.41
C SER A 102 5.31 17.47 -2.08
N SER A 103 4.08 17.44 -2.59
CA SER A 103 3.04 18.43 -2.27
C SER A 103 2.12 18.00 -1.13
N GLY A 104 2.34 16.80 -0.57
CA GLY A 104 1.49 16.20 0.46
C GLY A 104 0.21 15.59 -0.09
N LEU A 105 0.10 15.40 -1.40
CA LEU A 105 -1.05 14.71 -2.00
C LEU A 105 -0.81 13.20 -1.99
N LEU A 106 -1.88 12.44 -1.76
CA LEU A 106 -1.83 10.99 -1.81
C LEU A 106 -1.34 10.52 -3.19
N SER A 107 -0.35 9.63 -3.21
CA SER A 107 0.26 9.13 -4.45
C SER A 107 0.23 7.59 -4.49
N PRO A 108 -0.92 6.95 -4.75
CA PRO A 108 -1.05 5.50 -4.65
C PRO A 108 -0.04 4.74 -5.52
N ILE A 109 0.54 3.68 -4.98
CA ILE A 109 1.52 2.84 -5.66
C ILE A 109 0.77 1.93 -6.61
N THR A 110 1.14 1.94 -7.90
CA THR A 110 0.63 0.98 -8.89
C THR A 110 1.75 0.03 -9.32
N LYS A 111 1.50 -1.28 -9.20
CA LYS A 111 2.44 -2.34 -9.59
C LYS A 111 1.78 -3.33 -10.54
N LYS A 112 2.44 -3.63 -11.66
CA LYS A 112 2.08 -4.75 -12.52
C LYS A 112 2.43 -6.07 -11.83
N LEU A 113 1.56 -7.07 -11.97
CA LEU A 113 1.85 -8.43 -11.55
C LEU A 113 2.53 -9.15 -12.71
N VAL A 114 3.81 -9.46 -12.55
CA VAL A 114 4.64 -9.99 -13.64
C VAL A 114 4.68 -11.51 -13.63
N ASP A 115 4.81 -12.08 -14.83
CA ASP A 115 5.14 -13.49 -14.99
C ASP A 115 6.61 -13.71 -14.56
N PRO A 116 6.91 -14.63 -13.63
CA PRO A 116 8.27 -14.85 -13.15
C PRO A 116 9.20 -15.40 -14.23
N ILE A 117 8.74 -16.28 -15.11
CA ILE A 117 9.54 -16.89 -16.18
C ILE A 117 9.95 -15.79 -17.16
N LYS A 118 8.99 -14.97 -17.60
CA LYS A 118 9.27 -13.84 -18.48
C LYS A 118 10.26 -12.87 -17.85
N TYR A 119 10.05 -12.51 -16.59
CA TYR A 119 10.88 -11.57 -15.85
C TYR A 119 12.35 -12.01 -15.74
N TYR A 120 12.60 -13.27 -15.35
CA TYR A 120 13.98 -13.76 -15.23
C TYR A 120 14.64 -13.97 -16.59
N LYS A 121 13.89 -14.37 -17.62
CA LYS A 121 14.41 -14.48 -18.99
C LYS A 121 14.89 -13.13 -19.52
N GLU A 122 14.07 -12.09 -19.39
CA GLU A 122 14.44 -10.73 -19.84
C GLU A 122 15.71 -10.23 -19.14
N ARG A 123 15.85 -10.49 -17.83
CA ARG A 123 17.06 -10.14 -17.08
C ARG A 123 18.30 -10.92 -17.48
N ALA A 124 18.17 -12.22 -17.75
CA ALA A 124 19.27 -13.02 -18.24
C ALA A 124 19.76 -12.52 -19.62
N GLU A 125 18.85 -11.98 -20.44
CA GLU A 125 19.14 -11.34 -21.72
C GLU A 125 19.66 -9.89 -21.60
N GLY A 126 19.86 -9.38 -20.37
CA GLY A 126 20.34 -8.01 -20.12
C GLY A 126 19.29 -6.91 -20.34
N LYS A 127 18.03 -7.27 -20.59
CA LYS A 127 16.92 -6.32 -20.68
C LYS A 127 16.55 -5.88 -19.26
N ARG A 128 16.58 -4.57 -19.02
CA ARG A 128 16.26 -3.96 -17.72
C ARG A 128 14.81 -3.47 -17.67
#